data_AF-A0A382LT07-F1
#
_entry.id   AF-A0A382LT07-F1
#
_cell.length_a   1.000
_cell.length_b   1.000
_cell.length_c   1.000
_cell.angle_alpha   90.00
_cell.angle_beta   90.00
_cell.angle_gamma   90.00
#
_symmetry.space_group_name_H-M   'P 1'
#
loop_
_entity.id
_entity.type
_entity.pdbx_description
1 polymer ?
#
loop_
_entity_poly.entity_id
_entity_poly.type
_entity_poly.pdbx_seq_one_letter_code
_entity_poly.pdbx_strand_id
1 'polypeptide(L)'
;MAQADQSWFQEYLTPNLSQSISVDSKPFSGKTTFQQVDILDTPAFGRCLILDGKIQSAEFDEFIYHEALVQPALTTHANPKSVFIAGGGEGATLREVLSHTDVQLAVMVDLDKEVV
;
A
#
# COMPACT_ATOMS: atom_id res chain seq x y z
N MET A 1 -21.06 -22.87 17.82
CA MET A 1 -20.04 -22.08 18.54
C MET A 1 -20.40 -20.63 18.30
N ALA A 2 -20.66 -19.83 19.33
CA ALA A 2 -21.00 -18.43 19.15
C ALA A 2 -19.81 -17.73 18.47
N GLN A 3 -20.02 -17.18 17.26
CA GLN A 3 -19.05 -16.26 16.67
C GLN A 3 -18.92 -15.09 17.65
N ALA A 4 -17.71 -14.86 18.15
CA ALA A 4 -17.40 -13.57 18.78
C ALA A 4 -17.79 -12.46 17.79
N ASP A 5 -18.11 -11.28 18.31
CA ASP A 5 -18.50 -10.10 17.54
C ASP A 5 -17.32 -9.67 16.63
N GLN A 6 -17.17 -10.34 15.49
CA GLN A 6 -16.05 -10.22 14.59
C GLN A 6 -16.28 -8.98 13.73
N SER A 7 -15.42 -7.98 13.86
CA SER A 7 -15.47 -6.80 13.01
C SER A 7 -15.10 -7.14 11.57
N TRP A 8 -15.82 -6.55 10.62
CA TRP A 8 -15.57 -6.69 9.18
C TRP A 8 -15.31 -5.32 8.56
N PHE A 9 -14.31 -5.25 7.70
CA PHE A 9 -14.11 -4.13 6.78
C PHE A 9 -14.75 -4.49 5.44
N GLN A 10 -15.58 -3.60 4.90
CA GLN A 10 -16.22 -3.77 3.60
C GLN A 10 -15.72 -2.72 2.62
N GLU A 11 -15.16 -3.18 1.50
CA GLU A 11 -14.70 -2.34 0.41
C GLU A 11 -15.63 -2.46 -0.80
N TYR A 12 -16.13 -1.33 -1.28
CA TYR A 12 -16.94 -1.27 -2.50
C TYR A 12 -16.02 -1.11 -3.72
N LEU A 13 -15.65 -2.21 -4.38
CA LEU A 13 -14.70 -2.19 -5.50
C LEU A 13 -15.31 -1.59 -6.77
N THR A 14 -16.54 -1.99 -7.11
CA THR A 14 -17.31 -1.45 -8.24
C THR A 14 -18.77 -1.28 -7.84
N PRO A 15 -19.64 -0.65 -8.65
CA PRO A 15 -21.07 -0.53 -8.32
C PRO A 15 -21.78 -1.86 -8.06
N ASN A 16 -21.25 -2.98 -8.58
CA ASN A 16 -21.86 -4.31 -8.47
C ASN A 16 -20.96 -5.33 -7.74
N LEU A 17 -19.84 -4.90 -7.14
CA LEU A 17 -18.90 -5.77 -6.45
C LEU A 17 -18.42 -5.09 -5.17
N SER A 18 -18.63 -5.77 -4.04
CA SER A 18 -17.99 -5.45 -2.77
C SER A 18 -17.23 -6.65 -2.24
N GLN A 19 -16.14 -6.39 -1.53
CA GLN A 19 -15.37 -7.38 -0.81
C GLN A 19 -15.49 -7.09 0.70
N SER A 20 -15.50 -8.14 1.52
CA SER A 20 -15.49 -7.99 2.97
C SER A 20 -14.40 -8.86 3.58
N ILE A 21 -13.63 -8.28 4.49
CA ILE A 21 -12.47 -8.89 5.11
C ILE A 21 -12.63 -8.76 6.63
N SER A 22 -12.42 -9.87 7.35
CA SER A 22 -12.44 -9.82 8.81
C SER A 22 -11.26 -9.04 9.36
N VAL A 23 -11.47 -8.32 10.46
CA VAL A 23 -10.49 -7.42 11.07
C VAL A 23 -10.18 -7.93 12.47
N ASP A 24 -8.90 -8.14 12.75
CA ASP A 24 -8.40 -8.50 14.09
C ASP A 24 -8.21 -7.25 14.94
N SER A 25 -7.62 -6.20 14.36
CA SER A 25 -7.42 -4.93 15.05
C SER A 25 -7.33 -3.74 14.09
N LYS A 26 -7.47 -2.52 14.63
CA LYS A 26 -7.28 -1.26 13.92
C LYS A 26 -6.17 -0.44 14.59
N PRO A 27 -4.89 -0.70 14.28
CA PRO A 27 -3.76 -0.01 14.92
C PRO A 27 -3.81 1.52 14.77
N PHE A 28 -4.37 2.01 13.67
CA PHE A 28 -4.47 3.44 13.42
C PHE A 28 -5.74 3.81 12.66
N SER A 29 -6.29 4.98 13.00
CA SER A 29 -7.35 5.64 12.26
C SER A 29 -7.21 7.14 12.42
N GLY A 30 -7.11 7.86 11.31
CA GLY A 30 -6.90 9.31 11.31
C GLY A 30 -7.39 9.93 10.02
N LYS A 31 -7.68 11.23 10.07
CA LYS A 31 -8.02 12.01 8.87
C LYS A 31 -6.98 13.08 8.68
N THR A 32 -6.31 13.05 7.53
CA THR A 32 -5.33 14.05 7.12
C THR A 32 -6.05 15.21 6.44
N THR A 33 -5.28 16.19 5.96
CA THR A 33 -5.83 17.24 5.09
C THR A 33 -6.40 16.68 3.78
N PHE A 34 -5.94 15.50 3.35
CA PHE A 34 -6.24 14.95 2.03
C PHE A 34 -7.26 13.81 2.07
N GLN A 35 -7.19 12.93 3.07
CA GLN A 35 -7.93 11.66 3.06
C GLN A 35 -8.13 11.05 4.46
N GLN A 36 -9.04 10.09 4.56
CA GLN A 36 -9.10 9.17 5.69
C GLN A 36 -7.99 8.12 5.54
N VAL A 37 -7.24 7.88 6.62
CA VAL A 37 -6.16 6.89 6.68
C VAL A 37 -6.48 5.89 7.79
N ASP A 38 -6.49 4.61 7.44
CA ASP A 38 -6.68 3.52 8.38
C ASP A 38 -5.57 2.47 8.20
N ILE A 39 -5.07 1.95 9.32
CA ILE A 39 -4.26 0.74 9.33
C ILE A 39 -5.10 -0.35 10.01
N LEU A 40 -5.30 -1.46 9.32
CA LEU A 40 -6.03 -2.62 9.83
C LEU A 40 -5.13 -3.85 9.83
N ASP A 41 -5.19 -4.64 10.89
CA ASP A 41 -4.61 -5.99 10.89
C ASP A 41 -5.73 -6.97 10.54
N THR A 42 -5.51 -7.77 9.49
CA THR A 42 -6.50 -8.71 8.95
C THR A 42 -5.93 -10.13 8.88
N PRO A 43 -6.72 -11.18 9.16
CA PRO A 43 -6.26 -12.56 9.00
C PRO A 43 -5.94 -12.95 7.55
N ALA A 44 -6.63 -12.34 6.59
CA ALA A 44 -6.56 -12.73 5.17
C ALA A 44 -5.34 -12.13 4.45
N PHE A 45 -4.92 -10.93 4.85
CA PHE A 45 -3.96 -10.12 4.11
C PHE A 45 -2.85 -9.51 4.98
N GLY A 46 -2.83 -9.81 6.28
CA GLY A 46 -1.90 -9.22 7.24
C GLY A 46 -2.27 -7.77 7.51
N ARG A 47 -1.26 -6.92 7.74
CA ARG A 47 -1.46 -5.47 7.91
C ARG A 47 -1.79 -4.80 6.57
N CYS A 48 -2.89 -4.05 6.54
CA CYS A 48 -3.37 -3.32 5.37
C CYS A 48 -3.35 -1.81 5.61
N LEU A 49 -2.86 -1.07 4.61
CA LEU A 49 -3.04 0.38 4.49
C LEU A 49 -4.32 0.67 3.70
N ILE A 50 -5.20 1.48 4.28
CA ILE A 50 -6.47 1.88 3.67
C ILE A 50 -6.53 3.40 3.59
N LEU A 51 -6.81 3.92 2.40
CA LEU A 51 -7.01 5.33 2.13
C LEU A 51 -8.43 5.55 1.58
N ASP A 52 -9.21 6.43 2.19
CA ASP A 52 -10.62 6.71 1.85
C ASP A 52 -11.49 5.45 1.67
N GLY A 53 -11.26 4.44 2.53
CA GLY A 53 -12.00 3.18 2.50
C GLY A 53 -11.61 2.23 1.37
N LYS A 54 -10.44 2.45 0.73
CA LYS A 54 -9.87 1.60 -0.30
C LYS A 54 -8.55 0.99 0.15
N ILE A 55 -8.40 -0.32 0.02
CA ILE A 55 -7.11 -0.96 0.31
C ILE A 55 -6.10 -0.49 -0.73
N GLN A 56 -4.98 0.06 -0.25
CA GLN A 56 -3.87 0.49 -1.10
C GLN A 56 -2.77 -0.56 -1.15
N SER A 57 -2.49 -1.19 -0.01
CA SER A 57 -1.44 -2.17 0.15
C SER A 57 -1.76 -3.11 1.30
N ALA A 58 -1.30 -4.36 1.17
CA ALA A 58 -1.47 -5.41 2.14
C ALA A 58 -0.18 -6.23 2.28
N GLU A 59 0.25 -6.46 3.52
CA GLU A 59 1.50 -7.12 3.87
C GLU A 59 1.76 -8.44 3.10
N PHE A 60 0.72 -9.23 2.86
CA PHE A 60 0.89 -10.56 2.27
C PHE A 60 1.03 -10.57 0.74
N ASP A 61 0.64 -9.51 0.04
CA ASP A 61 0.61 -9.51 -1.43
C ASP A 61 1.12 -8.21 -2.10
N GLU A 62 1.45 -7.17 -1.34
CA GLU A 62 1.95 -5.89 -1.88
C GLU A 62 3.19 -6.06 -2.77
N PHE A 63 4.02 -7.06 -2.48
CA PHE A 63 5.20 -7.38 -3.28
C PHE A 63 4.83 -7.65 -4.75
N ILE A 64 3.67 -8.23 -5.02
CA ILE A 64 3.19 -8.52 -6.39
C ILE A 64 3.02 -7.21 -7.16
N TYR A 65 2.35 -6.22 -6.54
CA TYR A 65 2.13 -4.92 -7.16
C TYR A 65 3.45 -4.16 -7.31
N HIS A 66 4.25 -4.08 -6.26
CA HIS A 66 5.46 -3.26 -6.23
C HIS A 66 6.57 -3.81 -7.12
N GLU A 67 6.81 -5.13 -7.12
CA GLU A 67 7.75 -5.73 -8.05
C GLU A 67 7.30 -5.57 -9.50
N ALA A 68 6.01 -5.79 -9.80
CA ALA A 68 5.47 -5.62 -11.15
C ALA A 68 5.52 -4.17 -11.63
N LEU A 69 5.37 -3.20 -10.73
CA LEU A 69 5.45 -1.77 -11.03
C LEU A 69 6.89 -1.34 -11.35
N VAL A 70 7.87 -1.82 -10.58
CA VAL A 70 9.24 -1.30 -10.61
C VAL A 70 10.17 -2.12 -11.50
N GLN A 71 10.15 -3.44 -11.35
CA GLN A 71 11.16 -4.32 -11.93
C GLN A 71 11.19 -4.25 -13.47
N PRO A 72 10.06 -4.24 -14.21
CA PRO A 72 10.10 -4.13 -15.67
C PRO A 72 10.79 -2.85 -16.17
N ALA A 73 10.60 -1.72 -15.47
CA ALA A 73 11.21 -0.45 -15.86
C ALA A 73 12.72 -0.43 -15.58
N LEU A 74 13.15 -0.91 -14.40
CA LEU A 74 14.56 -0.83 -14.00
C LEU A 74 15.42 -1.94 -14.62
N THR A 75 14.86 -3.13 -14.87
CA THR A 75 15.61 -4.24 -15.49
C THR A 75 15.83 -4.09 -16.99
N THR A 76 14.97 -3.31 -17.68
CA THR A 76 15.09 -3.10 -19.14
C THR A 76 15.86 -1.84 -19.49
N HIS A 77 16.01 -0.91 -18.55
CA HIS A 77 16.81 0.28 -18.74
C HIS A 77 18.30 -0.05 -18.59
N ALA A 78 19.14 0.33 -19.58
CA ALA A 78 20.55 -0.09 -19.61
C ALA A 78 21.40 0.46 -18.45
N ASN A 79 21.00 1.57 -17.83
CA ASN A 79 21.75 2.21 -16.74
C ASN A 79 20.86 3.16 -15.89
N PRO A 80 19.93 2.66 -15.07
CA PRO A 80 19.00 3.49 -14.32
C PRO A 80 19.71 4.15 -13.12
N LYS A 81 20.18 5.40 -13.27
CA LYS A 81 20.92 6.13 -12.22
C LYS A 81 20.04 6.99 -11.31
N SER A 82 18.98 7.59 -11.85
CA SER A 82 18.09 8.49 -11.13
C SER A 82 16.63 8.10 -11.34
N VAL A 83 15.88 7.95 -10.27
CA VAL A 83 14.48 7.53 -10.29
C VAL A 83 13.62 8.57 -9.57
N PHE A 84 12.51 8.94 -10.17
CA PHE A 84 11.48 9.79 -9.57
C PHE A 84 10.21 8.97 -9.35
N ILE A 85 9.68 9.01 -8.13
CA ILE A 85 8.46 8.32 -7.72
C ILE A 85 7.44 9.41 -7.37
N ALA A 86 6.34 9.46 -8.11
CA ALA A 86 5.20 10.31 -7.80
C ALA A 86 4.23 9.54 -6.89
N GLY A 87 4.01 10.04 -5.67
CA GLY A 87 3.34 9.31 -4.61
C GLY A 87 4.31 8.35 -3.88
N GLY A 88 3.79 7.20 -3.48
CA GLY A 88 4.59 6.16 -2.84
C GLY A 88 4.75 6.34 -1.32
N GLY A 89 3.89 7.12 -0.66
CA GLY A 89 4.00 7.43 0.77
C GLY A 89 4.14 6.22 1.70
N GLU A 90 3.64 5.05 1.29
CA GLU A 90 3.85 3.78 1.98
C GLU A 90 5.32 3.29 2.00
N GLY A 91 6.13 3.68 1.01
CA GLY A 91 7.54 3.37 0.89
C GLY A 91 7.88 2.06 0.15
N ALA A 92 6.92 1.18 -0.11
CA ALA A 92 7.18 -0.11 -0.77
C ALA A 92 7.68 0.03 -2.23
N THR A 93 7.18 1.03 -2.99
CA THR A 93 7.75 1.35 -4.31
C THR A 93 9.23 1.78 -4.19
N LEU A 94 9.57 2.60 -3.19
CA LEU A 94 10.94 3.04 -2.94
C LEU A 94 11.84 1.88 -2.54
N ARG A 95 11.34 0.93 -1.72
CA ARG A 95 12.05 -0.31 -1.37
C ARG A 95 12.48 -1.07 -2.62
N GLU A 96 11.56 -1.28 -3.57
CA GLU A 96 11.87 -1.99 -4.81
C GLU A 96 12.88 -1.21 -5.68
N VAL A 97 12.76 0.11 -5.77
CA VAL A 97 13.73 0.94 -6.51
C VAL A 97 15.14 0.84 -5.90
N LEU A 98 15.24 0.86 -4.58
CA LEU A 98 16.51 0.78 -3.86
C LEU A 98 17.14 -0.61 -3.86
N SER A 99 16.42 -1.65 -4.34
CA SER A 99 17.01 -2.98 -4.58
C SER A 99 17.99 -2.99 -5.76
N HIS A 100 17.94 -1.99 -6.65
CA HIS A 100 18.82 -1.85 -7.81
C HIS A 100 20.08 -1.06 -7.46
N THR A 101 21.22 -1.74 -7.34
CA THR A 101 22.51 -1.14 -6.96
C THR A 101 23.02 -0.06 -7.93
N ASP A 102 22.50 -0.04 -9.16
CA ASP A 102 22.83 0.98 -10.14
C ASP A 102 22.18 2.35 -9.87
N VAL A 103 21.09 2.38 -9.09
CA VAL A 103 20.38 3.61 -8.72
C VAL A 103 21.23 4.40 -7.71
N GLN A 104 21.50 5.66 -8.04
CA GLN A 104 22.30 6.58 -7.22
C GLN A 104 21.43 7.63 -6.52
N LEU A 105 20.26 7.95 -7.09
CA LEU A 105 19.31 8.90 -6.54
C LEU A 105 17.88 8.39 -6.76
N ALA A 106 17.12 8.27 -5.68
CA ALA A 106 15.67 8.06 -5.72
C ALA A 106 14.98 9.23 -5.03
N VAL A 107 14.06 9.90 -5.73
CA VAL A 107 13.26 11.00 -5.19
C VAL A 107 11.81 10.55 -5.16
N MET A 108 11.27 10.40 -3.95
CA MET A 108 9.86 10.11 -3.71
C MET A 108 9.15 11.38 -3.28
N VAL A 109 8.09 11.74 -4.01
CA VAL A 109 7.29 12.93 -3.72
C VAL A 109 5.85 12.51 -3.49
N ASP A 110 5.48 12.45 -2.22
CA ASP A 110 4.09 12.28 -1.81
C ASP A 110 3.50 13.63 -1.36
N LEU A 111 2.21 13.82 -1.64
CA LEU A 111 1.48 15.02 -1.27
C LEU A 111 1.09 14.99 0.21
N ASP A 112 0.82 13.79 0.74
CA ASP A 112 0.32 13.61 2.10
C ASP A 112 1.44 13.20 3.06
N LYS A 113 1.99 14.19 3.76
CA LYS A 113 3.07 13.98 4.74
C LYS A 113 2.66 13.03 5.87
N GLU A 114 1.38 12.95 6.22
CA GLU A 114 0.94 12.09 7.33
C GLU A 114 0.89 10.61 6.94
N VAL A 115 0.95 10.28 5.64
CA VAL A 115 1.04 8.90 5.13
C VAL A 115 2.49 8.40 5.14
N VAL A 116 3.47 9.30 5.06
CA VAL A 116 4.93 9.01 5.07
C VAL A 116 5.43 8.78 6.50
#